data_AF-A0A453T4D9-F1
#
_entry.id   AF-A0A453T4D9-F1
#
_cell.length_a   1.000
_cell.length_b   1.000
_cell.length_c   1.000
_cell.angle_alpha   90.00
_cell.angle_beta   90.00
_cell.angle_gamma   90.00
#
_symmetry.space_group_name_H-M   'P 1'
#
loop_
_entity.id
_entity.type
_entity.pdbx_description
1 polymer ?
#
loop_
_entity_poly.entity_id
_entity_poly.type
_entity_poly.pdbx_seq_one_letter_code
_entity_poly.pdbx_strand_id
1 'polypeptide(L)'
;TDGLDVLDLRAAKRLLLGFERRLRDNLEARMKHPDDPARFADSELALHAETDRLRLLAGAPELFPDLVPLGLASSLSSLLTHDNADLAAAAASLLADLTDSDDPSDLAGVQALADALVDANALDLLVHNLSRLSEADPDEAEAVHHSLAVLENLIDLRPHLADLVCDRTKVLRWLLARVKARDFEANKQYASEILAILLQNSPANQKRLGQMNGVDGLLQAVAMYKSRDPRTTDEEEMLENLFDCLCCVLMPLGNKERFVKAEGVELMIIIMKQKKSAYSSAIRTLDFAMTRFPPACERFVDVLGLKTAFAAFMDSCEQEKQK
;
A
#
# COMPACT_ATOMS: atom_id res chain seq x y z
N THR A 1 14.79 8.03 38.69
CA THR A 1 14.37 9.12 37.80
C THR A 1 15.38 9.18 36.68
N ASP A 2 15.28 8.24 35.73
CA ASP A 2 16.05 8.31 34.50
C ASP A 2 15.34 9.32 33.60
N GLY A 3 15.94 10.50 33.49
CA GLY A 3 15.54 11.45 32.46
C GLY A 3 15.94 10.83 31.13
N LEU A 4 14.95 10.57 30.28
CA LEU A 4 15.17 10.53 28.85
C LEU A 4 15.85 11.86 28.49
N ASP A 5 17.14 11.82 28.16
CA ASP A 5 17.84 12.98 27.59
C ASP A 5 17.08 13.33 26.31
N VAL A 6 16.28 14.39 26.37
CA VAL A 6 15.55 14.92 25.22
C VAL A 6 16.58 15.24 24.14
N LEU A 7 16.41 14.66 22.95
CA LEU A 7 17.32 14.85 21.84
C LEU A 7 17.33 16.33 21.45
N ASP A 8 18.46 17.02 21.61
CA ASP A 8 18.58 18.42 21.20
C ASP A 8 18.98 18.56 19.72
N LEU A 9 18.74 19.74 19.14
CA LEU A 9 19.05 20.01 17.73
C LEU A 9 20.53 19.79 17.39
N ARG A 10 21.44 20.04 18.35
CA ARG A 10 22.88 19.88 18.13
C ARG A 10 23.29 18.41 18.06
N ALA A 11 22.66 17.56 18.87
CA ALA A 11 22.82 16.12 18.85
C ALA A 11 22.19 15.53 17.59
N ALA A 12 20.97 15.94 17.22
CA ALA A 12 20.29 15.52 16.00
C ALA A 12 21.11 15.84 14.74
N LYS A 13 21.64 17.05 14.61
CA LYS A 13 22.55 17.43 13.50
C LYS A 13 23.81 16.55 13.46
N ARG A 14 24.34 16.16 14.61
CA ARG A 14 25.53 15.29 14.69
C ARG A 14 25.22 13.86 14.26
N LEU A 15 24.04 13.35 14.60
CA LEU A 15 23.56 12.04 14.13
C LEU A 15 23.45 12.02 12.61
N LEU A 16 22.76 13.00 12.03
CA LEU A 16 22.59 13.11 10.57
C LEU A 16 23.94 13.23 9.84
N LEU A 17 24.82 14.12 10.29
CA LEU A 17 26.16 14.26 9.68
C LEU A 17 27.03 13.00 9.85
N GLY A 18 26.85 12.26 10.94
CA GLY A 18 27.49 10.97 11.19
C GLY A 18 27.07 9.93 10.15
N PHE A 19 25.76 9.81 9.94
CA PHE A 19 25.16 8.97 8.90
C PHE A 19 25.64 9.36 7.50
N GLU A 20 25.54 10.64 7.12
CA GLU A 20 25.97 11.09 5.79
C GLU A 20 27.45 10.81 5.51
N ARG A 21 28.30 10.89 6.52
CA ARG A 21 29.72 10.53 6.39
C ARG A 21 29.85 9.03 6.06
N ARG A 22 29.14 8.15 6.77
CA ARG A 22 29.19 6.71 6.49
C ARG A 22 28.58 6.35 5.15
N LEU A 23 27.53 7.07 4.72
CA LEU A 23 26.96 6.91 3.40
C LEU A 23 28.00 7.23 2.31
N ARG A 24 28.72 8.36 2.44
CA ARG A 24 29.80 8.74 1.52
C ARG A 24 30.96 7.73 1.55
N ASP A 25 31.39 7.30 2.73
CA ASP A 25 32.47 6.31 2.88
C ASP A 25 32.11 4.99 2.17
N ASN A 26 30.85 4.55 2.30
CA ASN A 26 30.36 3.34 1.66
C ASN A 26 30.28 3.48 0.13
N LEU A 27 29.69 4.58 -0.37
CA LEU A 27 29.62 4.85 -1.81
C LEU A 27 31.03 4.92 -2.43
N GLU A 28 31.98 5.56 -1.76
CA GLU A 28 33.37 5.64 -2.22
C GLU A 28 34.04 4.25 -2.23
N ALA A 29 33.82 3.44 -1.21
CA ALA A 29 34.37 2.08 -1.14
C ALA A 29 33.80 1.19 -2.27
N ARG A 30 32.49 1.26 -2.53
CA ARG A 30 31.83 0.54 -3.63
C ARG A 30 32.31 1.01 -5.01
N MET A 31 32.54 2.30 -5.20
CA MET A 31 33.13 2.84 -6.44
C MET A 31 34.58 2.39 -6.66
N LYS A 32 35.37 2.25 -5.60
CA LYS A 32 36.77 1.77 -5.67
C LYS A 32 36.87 0.27 -5.91
N HIS A 33 35.91 -0.50 -5.41
CA HIS A 33 35.93 -1.96 -5.40
C HIS A 33 34.60 -2.57 -5.89
N PRO A 34 34.14 -2.28 -7.12
CA PRO A 34 32.79 -2.64 -7.57
C PRO A 34 32.52 -4.16 -7.57
N ASP A 35 33.55 -4.97 -7.88
CA ASP A 35 33.43 -6.42 -8.01
C ASP A 35 33.98 -7.18 -6.78
N ASP A 36 34.28 -6.49 -5.67
CA ASP A 36 34.86 -7.11 -4.47
C ASP A 36 34.08 -6.72 -3.19
N PRO A 37 32.94 -7.38 -2.91
CA PRO A 37 32.11 -7.09 -1.75
C PRO A 37 32.82 -7.14 -0.39
N ALA A 38 33.85 -7.98 -0.26
CA ALA A 38 34.62 -8.09 0.97
C ALA A 38 35.35 -6.78 1.32
N ARG A 39 35.63 -5.91 0.34
CA ARG A 39 36.34 -4.63 0.54
C ARG A 39 35.46 -3.52 1.10
N PHE A 40 34.15 -3.63 0.94
CA PHE A 40 33.19 -2.63 1.42
C PHE A 40 32.21 -3.18 2.48
N ALA A 41 32.31 -4.45 2.86
CA ALA A 41 31.48 -5.05 3.91
C ALA A 41 31.55 -4.27 5.25
N ASP A 42 32.75 -3.87 5.69
CA ASP A 42 32.91 -3.09 6.91
C ASP A 42 32.25 -1.69 6.83
N SER A 43 32.22 -1.09 5.64
CA SER A 43 31.56 0.21 5.44
C SER A 43 30.04 0.06 5.39
N GLU A 44 29.52 -1.05 4.87
CA GLU A 44 28.08 -1.39 4.93
C GLU A 44 27.62 -1.61 6.37
N LEU A 45 28.36 -2.38 7.17
CA LEU A 45 28.06 -2.57 8.59
C LEU A 45 28.09 -1.25 9.37
N ALA A 46 29.08 -0.40 9.10
CA ALA A 46 29.17 0.91 9.73
C ALA A 46 28.02 1.84 9.31
N LEU A 47 27.59 1.78 8.04
CA LEU A 47 26.46 2.54 7.53
C LEU A 47 25.15 2.07 8.17
N HIS A 48 24.90 0.76 8.20
CA HIS A 48 23.74 0.17 8.87
C HIS A 48 23.64 0.63 10.33
N ALA A 49 24.74 0.58 11.07
CA ALA A 49 24.77 0.99 12.47
C ALA A 49 24.44 2.50 12.67
N GLU A 50 24.82 3.38 11.73
CA GLU A 50 24.41 4.79 11.81
C GLU A 50 22.95 4.99 11.34
N THR A 51 22.46 4.19 10.38
CA THR A 51 21.02 4.17 10.02
C THR A 51 20.18 3.83 11.23
N ASP A 52 20.54 2.80 12.01
CA ASP A 52 19.81 2.42 13.23
C ASP A 52 19.83 3.54 14.28
N ARG A 53 20.95 4.25 14.42
CA ARG A 53 21.04 5.38 15.36
C ARG A 53 20.16 6.56 14.97
N LEU A 54 19.87 6.75 13.68
CA LEU A 54 18.93 7.79 13.24
C LEU A 54 17.49 7.54 13.71
N ARG A 55 17.15 6.32 14.15
CA ARG A 55 15.83 6.02 14.72
C ARG A 55 15.52 6.86 15.97
N LEU A 56 16.54 7.37 16.65
CA LEU A 56 16.36 8.34 17.75
C LEU A 56 15.63 9.62 17.31
N LEU A 57 15.66 9.96 16.02
CA LEU A 57 14.95 11.11 15.47
C LEU A 57 13.42 10.94 15.53
N ALA A 58 12.90 9.71 15.53
CA ALA A 58 11.46 9.47 15.65
C ALA A 58 10.87 10.02 16.97
N GLY A 59 11.71 10.13 18.01
CA GLY A 59 11.32 10.72 19.30
C GLY A 59 11.43 12.25 19.37
N ALA A 60 11.80 12.92 18.28
CA ALA A 60 11.85 14.39 18.20
C ALA A 60 11.46 14.94 16.80
N PRO A 61 10.22 14.70 16.31
CA PRO A 61 9.79 15.16 14.99
C PRO A 61 9.83 16.67 14.81
N GLU A 62 9.75 17.45 15.89
CA GLU A 62 9.87 18.91 15.87
C GLU A 62 11.21 19.41 15.30
N LEU A 63 12.23 18.55 15.27
CA LEU A 63 13.55 18.84 14.72
C LEU A 63 13.64 18.61 13.20
N PHE A 64 12.70 17.88 12.59
CA PHE A 64 12.75 17.55 11.15
C PHE A 64 12.86 18.78 10.24
N PRO A 65 12.15 19.90 10.48
CA PRO A 65 12.27 21.10 9.64
C PRO A 65 13.69 21.67 9.60
N ASP A 66 14.49 21.50 10.65
CA ASP A 66 15.89 21.93 10.70
C ASP A 66 16.87 20.92 10.07
N LEU A 67 16.46 19.65 9.95
CA LEU A 67 17.28 18.55 9.41
C LEU A 67 17.03 18.31 7.92
N VAL A 68 15.83 18.60 7.42
CA VAL A 68 15.48 18.52 6.00
C VAL A 68 16.44 19.31 5.11
N PRO A 69 16.77 20.60 5.40
CA PRO A 69 17.74 21.36 4.61
C PRO A 69 19.17 20.79 4.65
N LEU A 70 19.46 19.95 5.63
CA LEU A 70 20.75 19.25 5.78
C LEU A 70 20.77 17.90 5.07
N GLY A 71 19.74 17.55 4.29
CA GLY A 71 19.74 16.34 3.46
C GLY A 71 19.17 15.10 4.14
N LEU A 72 18.37 15.23 5.22
CA LEU A 72 17.73 14.08 5.88
C LEU A 72 16.95 13.21 4.87
N ALA A 73 16.00 13.82 4.16
CA ALA A 73 15.14 13.11 3.22
C ALA A 73 15.89 12.54 2.03
N SER A 74 16.81 13.31 1.42
CA SER A 74 17.56 12.87 0.24
C SER A 74 18.54 11.74 0.57
N SER A 75 19.22 11.80 1.72
CA SER A 75 20.16 10.77 2.13
C SER A 75 19.45 9.45 2.46
N LEU A 76 18.31 9.49 3.16
CA LEU A 76 17.49 8.29 3.42
C LEU A 76 16.88 7.72 2.14
N SER A 77 16.33 8.57 1.28
CA SER A 77 15.74 8.13 0.00
C SER A 77 16.78 7.44 -0.88
N SER A 78 18.03 7.90 -0.87
CA SER A 78 19.11 7.27 -1.65
C SER A 78 19.38 5.81 -1.26
N LEU A 79 19.07 5.41 -0.03
CA LEU A 79 19.27 4.03 0.44
C LEU A 79 18.16 3.06 0.01
N LEU A 80 16.97 3.55 -0.31
CA LEU A 80 15.82 2.69 -0.69
C LEU A 80 16.12 1.77 -1.88
N THR A 81 17.06 2.15 -2.74
CA THR A 81 17.45 1.37 -3.93
C THR A 81 18.89 0.88 -3.86
N HIS A 82 19.48 0.89 -2.66
CA HIS A 82 20.85 0.41 -2.43
C HIS A 82 21.00 -1.06 -2.82
N ASP A 83 22.11 -1.44 -3.46
CA ASP A 83 22.34 -2.80 -3.97
C ASP A 83 22.32 -3.87 -2.88
N ASN A 84 22.76 -3.51 -1.66
CA ASN A 84 22.57 -4.33 -0.47
C ASN A 84 21.12 -4.15 0.04
N ALA A 85 20.33 -5.23 -0.01
CA ALA A 85 18.94 -5.27 0.40
C ALA A 85 18.75 -4.93 1.89
N ASP A 86 19.68 -5.30 2.76
CA ASP A 86 19.62 -5.01 4.21
C ASP A 86 19.62 -3.49 4.46
N LEU A 87 20.46 -2.75 3.73
CA LEU A 87 20.52 -1.29 3.84
C LEU A 87 19.26 -0.62 3.31
N ALA A 88 18.65 -1.19 2.27
CA ALA A 88 17.38 -0.69 1.75
C ALA A 88 16.20 -1.02 2.68
N ALA A 89 16.21 -2.20 3.30
CA ALA A 89 15.25 -2.61 4.32
C ALA A 89 15.36 -1.71 5.56
N ALA A 90 16.57 -1.45 6.04
CA ALA A 90 16.82 -0.54 7.15
C ALA A 90 16.35 0.89 6.84
N ALA A 91 16.54 1.36 5.60
CA ALA A 91 16.02 2.66 5.18
C ALA A 91 14.50 2.72 5.13
N ALA A 92 13.84 1.68 4.59
CA ALA A 92 12.37 1.59 4.57
C ALA A 92 11.80 1.54 5.99
N SER A 93 12.38 0.72 6.87
CA SER A 93 12.01 0.63 8.30
C SER A 93 12.18 1.97 9.01
N LEU A 94 13.32 2.63 8.83
CA LEU A 94 13.55 3.94 9.45
C LEU A 94 12.58 4.99 8.92
N LEU A 95 12.30 5.02 7.61
CA LEU A 95 11.32 5.95 7.06
C LEU A 95 9.92 5.69 7.59
N ALA A 96 9.54 4.43 7.83
CA ALA A 96 8.25 4.10 8.43
C ALA A 96 8.14 4.75 9.82
N ASP A 97 9.12 4.51 10.69
CA ASP A 97 9.17 5.12 12.03
C ASP A 97 9.18 6.65 12.00
N LEU A 98 9.92 7.27 11.08
CA LEU A 98 10.02 8.74 11.02
C LEU A 98 8.75 9.40 10.45
N THR A 99 7.89 8.63 9.78
CA THR A 99 6.64 9.14 9.19
C THR A 99 5.40 8.73 9.97
N ASP A 100 5.55 7.83 10.94
CA ASP A 100 4.49 7.34 11.81
C ASP A 100 4.31 8.27 13.02
N SER A 101 3.41 9.25 12.90
CA SER A 101 2.94 10.03 14.06
C SER A 101 1.54 10.58 13.83
N ASP A 102 0.68 10.29 14.81
CA ASP A 102 -0.66 10.85 14.95
C ASP A 102 -0.72 12.03 15.93
N ASP A 103 0.41 12.41 16.55
CA ASP A 103 0.43 13.52 17.52
C ASP A 103 0.29 14.87 16.79
N PRO A 104 -0.73 15.69 17.12
CA PRO A 104 -0.91 16.99 16.51
C PRO A 104 0.30 17.94 16.67
N SER A 105 1.12 17.75 17.70
CA SER A 105 2.32 18.55 17.94
C SER A 105 3.48 18.20 17.01
N ASP A 106 3.55 16.94 16.54
CA ASP A 106 4.58 16.46 15.62
C ASP A 106 4.25 16.78 14.16
N LEU A 107 2.97 17.01 13.86
CA LEU A 107 2.45 17.11 12.51
C LEU A 107 3.26 18.07 11.62
N ALA A 108 3.66 19.24 12.12
CA ALA A 108 4.45 20.19 11.33
C ALA A 108 5.83 19.62 10.91
N GLY A 109 6.46 18.84 11.80
CA GLY A 109 7.74 18.21 11.55
C GLY A 109 7.64 17.06 10.55
N VAL A 110 6.72 16.13 10.79
CA VAL A 110 6.52 14.96 9.91
C VAL A 110 6.05 15.39 8.52
N GLN A 111 5.21 16.43 8.44
CA GLN A 111 4.81 17.03 7.18
C GLN A 111 5.98 17.66 6.40
N ALA A 112 6.90 18.35 7.09
CA ALA A 112 8.10 18.89 6.45
C ALA A 112 9.00 17.77 5.91
N LEU A 113 9.11 16.65 6.63
CA LEU A 113 9.82 15.46 6.16
C LEU A 113 9.11 14.83 4.95
N ALA A 114 7.79 14.66 5.00
CA ALA A 114 7.00 14.11 3.89
C ALA A 114 7.16 14.90 2.60
N ASP A 115 7.07 16.24 2.67
CA ASP A 115 7.27 17.12 1.51
C ASP A 115 8.69 16.96 0.95
N ALA A 116 9.70 16.90 1.83
CA ALA A 116 11.09 16.71 1.43
C ALA A 116 11.37 15.32 0.83
N LEU A 117 10.68 14.26 1.27
CA LEU A 117 10.77 12.92 0.70
C LEU A 117 10.19 12.88 -0.72
N VAL A 118 9.06 13.56 -0.94
CA VAL A 118 8.47 13.69 -2.28
C VAL A 118 9.42 14.44 -3.22
N ASP A 119 10.03 15.54 -2.76
CA ASP A 119 11.04 16.28 -3.53
C ASP A 119 12.30 15.44 -3.80
N ALA A 120 12.65 14.55 -2.88
CA ALA A 120 13.73 13.57 -3.04
C ALA A 120 13.36 12.33 -3.88
N ASN A 121 12.21 12.34 -4.54
CA ASN A 121 11.73 11.26 -5.41
C ASN A 121 11.47 9.93 -4.67
N ALA A 122 11.18 9.98 -3.36
CA ALA A 122 10.99 8.78 -2.53
C ALA A 122 9.86 7.87 -3.05
N LEU A 123 8.77 8.42 -3.60
CA LEU A 123 7.65 7.63 -4.11
C LEU A 123 8.09 6.66 -5.23
N ASP A 124 8.83 7.16 -6.21
CA ASP A 124 9.36 6.34 -7.30
C ASP A 124 10.39 5.32 -6.79
N LEU A 125 11.23 5.71 -5.82
CA LEU A 125 12.24 4.84 -5.22
C LEU A 125 11.62 3.70 -4.40
N LEU A 126 10.57 3.99 -3.61
CA LEU A 126 9.80 2.99 -2.86
C LEU A 126 9.17 1.97 -3.80
N VAL A 127 8.48 2.43 -4.85
CA VAL A 127 7.80 1.53 -5.81
C VAL A 127 8.80 0.72 -6.63
N HIS A 128 9.96 1.29 -6.93
CA HIS A 128 11.07 0.55 -7.52
C HIS A 128 11.58 -0.54 -6.57
N ASN A 129 11.81 -0.21 -5.30
CA ASN A 129 12.27 -1.14 -4.27
C ASN A 129 11.30 -2.32 -4.09
N LEU A 130 9.99 -2.04 -4.02
CA LEU A 130 8.94 -3.08 -3.97
C LEU A 130 9.03 -4.10 -5.11
N SER A 131 9.49 -3.68 -6.28
CA SER A 131 9.55 -4.54 -7.48
C SER A 131 10.77 -5.46 -7.53
N ARG A 132 11.81 -5.18 -6.73
CA ARG A 132 13.03 -6.00 -6.67
C ARG A 132 13.08 -6.96 -5.48
N LEU A 133 12.34 -6.67 -4.42
CA LEU A 133 12.29 -7.48 -3.22
C LEU A 133 11.50 -8.78 -3.44
N SER A 134 11.96 -9.85 -2.78
CA SER A 134 11.42 -11.20 -2.85
C SER A 134 10.96 -11.66 -1.47
N GLU A 135 9.64 -11.74 -1.27
CA GLU A 135 9.05 -12.19 0.00
C GLU A 135 9.21 -13.69 0.32
N ALA A 136 9.95 -14.43 -0.53
CA ALA A 136 10.47 -15.74 -0.15
C ALA A 136 11.54 -15.64 0.94
N ASP A 137 12.19 -14.47 1.04
CA ASP A 137 13.09 -14.11 2.13
C ASP A 137 12.30 -13.32 3.20
N PRO A 138 12.30 -13.74 4.48
CA PRO A 138 11.57 -13.07 5.55
C PRO A 138 11.99 -11.61 5.78
N ASP A 139 13.29 -11.30 5.66
CA ASP A 139 13.80 -9.95 5.90
C ASP A 139 13.37 -9.01 4.76
N GLU A 140 13.37 -9.53 3.53
CA GLU A 140 12.82 -8.78 2.38
C GLU A 140 11.28 -8.65 2.44
N ALA A 141 10.57 -9.62 3.03
CA ALA A 141 9.13 -9.52 3.26
C ALA A 141 8.81 -8.41 4.27
N GLU A 142 9.60 -8.26 5.33
CA GLU A 142 9.50 -7.16 6.28
C GLU A 142 9.83 -5.82 5.60
N ALA A 143 10.82 -5.77 4.70
CA ALA A 143 11.13 -4.59 3.91
C ALA A 143 9.98 -4.15 2.98
N VAL A 144 9.23 -5.11 2.40
CA VAL A 144 8.01 -4.81 1.66
C VAL A 144 6.97 -4.18 2.58
N HIS A 145 6.75 -4.76 3.77
CA HIS A 145 5.80 -4.25 4.74
C HIS A 145 6.09 -2.79 5.11
N HIS A 146 7.33 -2.49 5.49
CA HIS A 146 7.74 -1.13 5.81
C HIS A 146 7.63 -0.17 4.61
N SER A 147 7.89 -0.64 3.39
CA SER A 147 7.71 0.18 2.18
C SER A 147 6.24 0.55 1.94
N LEU A 148 5.30 -0.34 2.27
CA LEU A 148 3.86 -0.04 2.23
C LEU A 148 3.46 0.93 3.35
N ALA A 149 3.98 0.76 4.56
CA ALA A 149 3.77 1.68 5.68
C ALA A 149 4.24 3.11 5.37
N VAL A 150 5.43 3.28 4.80
CA VAL A 150 5.90 4.60 4.36
C VAL A 150 4.93 5.21 3.34
N LEU A 151 4.42 4.41 2.41
CA LEU A 151 3.49 4.91 1.40
C LEU A 151 2.15 5.33 2.02
N GLU A 152 1.61 4.54 2.95
CA GLU A 152 0.41 4.87 3.73
C GLU A 152 0.60 6.18 4.51
N ASN A 153 1.63 6.26 5.35
CA ASN A 153 1.94 7.43 6.16
C ASN A 153 2.04 8.70 5.30
N LEU A 154 2.73 8.62 4.16
CA LEU A 154 2.84 9.76 3.22
C LEU A 154 1.48 10.16 2.65
N ILE A 155 0.61 9.20 2.30
CA ILE A 155 -0.73 9.48 1.79
C ILE A 155 -1.61 10.09 2.89
N ASP A 156 -1.53 9.62 4.12
CA ASP A 156 -2.30 10.16 5.24
C ASP A 156 -1.90 11.61 5.57
N LEU A 157 -0.59 11.88 5.59
CA LEU A 157 -0.06 13.23 5.78
C LEU A 157 -0.39 14.18 4.60
N ARG A 158 -0.50 13.62 3.39
CA ARG A 158 -0.70 14.34 2.13
C ARG A 158 -1.63 13.56 1.19
N PRO A 159 -2.97 13.68 1.34
CA PRO A 159 -3.93 12.87 0.56
C PRO A 159 -3.82 12.99 -0.96
N HIS A 160 -3.32 14.13 -1.46
CA HIS A 160 -3.09 14.34 -2.89
C HIS A 160 -1.99 13.42 -3.49
N LEU A 161 -1.14 12.82 -2.65
CA LEU A 161 -0.11 11.89 -3.09
C LEU A 161 -0.70 10.57 -3.61
N ALA A 162 -1.91 10.20 -3.22
CA ALA A 162 -2.59 9.00 -3.73
C ALA A 162 -2.74 9.04 -5.28
N ASP A 163 -3.11 10.20 -5.82
CA ASP A 163 -3.16 10.41 -7.27
C ASP A 163 -1.76 10.49 -7.89
N LEU A 164 -0.83 11.17 -7.20
CA LEU A 164 0.52 11.41 -7.68
C LEU A 164 1.33 10.11 -7.83
N VAL A 165 1.30 9.23 -6.82
CA VAL A 165 2.03 7.96 -6.85
C VAL A 165 1.49 7.04 -7.93
N CYS A 166 0.17 7.02 -8.14
CA CYS A 166 -0.44 6.28 -9.23
C CYS A 166 -0.11 6.89 -10.60
N ASP A 167 0.14 8.20 -10.65
CA ASP A 167 0.55 8.91 -11.86
C ASP A 167 1.96 8.60 -12.33
N ARG A 168 2.90 8.71 -11.40
CA ARG A 168 4.33 8.63 -11.70
C ARG A 168 4.85 7.21 -11.75
N THR A 169 4.24 6.30 -10.99
CA THR A 169 4.81 4.98 -10.74
C THR A 169 3.95 3.83 -11.28
N LYS A 170 4.43 2.59 -11.08
CA LYS A 170 3.71 1.35 -11.41
C LYS A 170 3.02 0.73 -10.20
N VAL A 171 2.77 1.49 -9.13
CA VAL A 171 2.23 0.97 -7.86
C VAL A 171 0.93 0.18 -8.05
N LEU A 172 -0.04 0.70 -8.82
CA LEU A 172 -1.30 -0.01 -9.09
C LEU A 172 -1.09 -1.37 -9.76
N ARG A 173 -0.10 -1.47 -10.65
CA ARG A 173 0.23 -2.74 -11.31
C ARG A 173 0.85 -3.73 -10.33
N TRP A 174 1.73 -3.25 -9.46
CA TRP A 174 2.37 -4.06 -8.43
C TRP A 174 1.32 -4.58 -7.43
N LEU A 175 0.47 -3.69 -6.89
CA LEU A 175 -0.62 -4.05 -5.96
C LEU A 175 -1.60 -5.04 -6.58
N LEU A 176 -2.03 -4.81 -7.83
CA LEU A 176 -2.94 -5.72 -8.52
C LEU A 176 -2.32 -7.11 -8.73
N ALA A 177 -1.02 -7.19 -9.02
CA ALA A 177 -0.34 -8.47 -9.13
C ALA A 177 -0.30 -9.21 -7.77
N ARG A 178 -0.05 -8.47 -6.68
CA ARG A 178 0.01 -9.01 -5.31
C ARG A 178 -1.32 -9.59 -4.86
N VAL A 179 -2.42 -8.84 -4.98
CA VAL A 179 -3.75 -9.29 -4.51
C VAL A 179 -4.30 -10.48 -5.30
N LYS A 180 -3.80 -10.71 -6.52
CA LYS A 180 -4.14 -11.87 -7.36
C LYS A 180 -3.38 -13.14 -7.01
N ALA A 181 -2.36 -13.08 -6.16
CA ALA A 181 -1.64 -14.27 -5.71
C ALA A 181 -2.63 -15.27 -5.08
N ARG A 182 -2.36 -16.57 -5.22
CA ARG A 182 -3.30 -17.61 -4.76
C ARG A 182 -3.33 -17.72 -3.25
N ASP A 183 -2.15 -17.72 -2.64
CA ASP A 183 -1.98 -17.94 -1.22
C ASP A 183 -2.19 -16.62 -0.46
N PHE A 184 -2.52 -16.74 0.81
CA PHE A 184 -2.76 -15.61 1.71
C PHE A 184 -1.50 -15.35 2.54
N GLU A 185 -1.10 -14.08 2.62
CA GLU A 185 0.09 -13.59 3.31
C GLU A 185 -0.21 -12.18 3.85
N ALA A 186 0.46 -11.75 4.93
CA ALA A 186 0.21 -10.46 5.58
C ALA A 186 0.37 -9.27 4.62
N ASN A 187 1.46 -9.24 3.84
CA ASN A 187 1.67 -8.17 2.85
C ASN A 187 0.64 -8.16 1.71
N LYS A 188 -0.06 -9.29 1.46
CA LYS A 188 -1.16 -9.33 0.52
C LYS A 188 -2.42 -8.66 1.09
N GLN A 189 -2.69 -8.87 2.38
CA GLN A 189 -3.73 -8.14 3.10
C GLN A 189 -3.40 -6.64 3.08
N TYR A 190 -2.18 -6.26 3.42
CA TYR A 190 -1.79 -4.84 3.44
C TYR A 190 -1.85 -4.21 2.05
N ALA A 191 -1.40 -4.92 1.00
CA ALA A 191 -1.55 -4.46 -0.37
C ALA A 191 -3.01 -4.24 -0.80
N SER A 192 -3.97 -4.96 -0.21
CA SER A 192 -5.40 -4.72 -0.47
C SER A 192 -5.90 -3.42 0.18
N GLU A 193 -5.40 -3.07 1.35
CA GLU A 193 -5.70 -1.80 2.04
C GLU A 193 -5.13 -0.61 1.27
N ILE A 194 -3.84 -0.66 0.92
CA ILE A 194 -3.20 0.39 0.11
C ILE A 194 -3.95 0.56 -1.21
N LEU A 195 -4.36 -0.53 -1.87
CA LEU A 195 -5.16 -0.43 -3.09
C LEU A 195 -6.51 0.24 -2.84
N ALA A 196 -7.18 -0.05 -1.72
CA ALA A 196 -8.44 0.60 -1.35
C ALA A 196 -8.24 2.10 -1.10
N ILE A 197 -7.22 2.49 -0.33
CA ILE A 197 -6.83 3.89 -0.05
C ILE A 197 -6.61 4.65 -1.36
N LEU A 198 -5.83 4.07 -2.30
CA LEU A 198 -5.52 4.71 -3.58
C LEU A 198 -6.75 4.90 -4.49
N LEU A 199 -7.78 4.07 -4.35
CA LEU A 199 -9.01 4.13 -5.15
C LEU A 199 -10.10 4.96 -4.49
N GLN A 200 -10.06 5.10 -3.17
CA GLN A 200 -11.02 5.85 -2.40
C GLN A 200 -10.98 7.32 -2.81
N ASN A 201 -12.14 7.89 -3.13
CA ASN A 201 -12.28 9.31 -3.51
C ASN A 201 -11.39 9.76 -4.69
N SER A 202 -10.84 8.85 -5.51
CA SER A 202 -10.02 9.18 -6.68
C SER A 202 -10.62 8.66 -7.99
N PRO A 203 -11.43 9.48 -8.70
CA PRO A 203 -11.90 9.15 -10.05
C PRO A 203 -10.77 8.92 -11.05
N ALA A 204 -9.62 9.58 -10.84
CA ALA A 204 -8.44 9.42 -11.68
C ALA A 204 -7.85 8.01 -11.54
N ASN A 205 -7.64 7.53 -10.31
CA ASN A 205 -7.08 6.20 -10.04
C ASN A 205 -8.06 5.09 -10.40
N GLN A 206 -9.36 5.28 -10.14
CA GLN A 206 -10.41 4.35 -10.59
C GLN A 206 -10.39 4.15 -12.11
N LYS A 207 -10.28 5.24 -12.89
CA LYS A 207 -10.18 5.18 -14.35
C LYS A 207 -8.86 4.53 -14.79
N ARG A 208 -7.74 4.88 -14.16
CA ARG A 208 -6.40 4.35 -14.46
C ARG A 208 -6.34 2.83 -14.26
N LEU A 209 -6.87 2.33 -13.13
CA LEU A 209 -6.95 0.90 -12.83
C LEU A 209 -7.78 0.16 -13.89
N GLY A 210 -8.94 0.72 -14.27
CA GLY A 210 -9.78 0.15 -15.32
C GLY A 210 -9.10 0.09 -16.69
N GLN A 211 -8.35 1.12 -17.07
CA GLN A 211 -7.59 1.16 -18.32
C GLN A 211 -6.49 0.09 -18.41
N MET A 212 -5.93 -0.33 -17.28
CA MET A 212 -4.91 -1.40 -17.21
C MET A 212 -5.48 -2.80 -16.93
N ASN A 213 -6.74 -3.04 -17.29
CA ASN A 213 -7.44 -4.31 -17.06
C ASN A 213 -7.58 -4.71 -15.58
N GLY A 214 -7.58 -3.73 -14.67
CA GLY A 214 -7.66 -4.02 -13.24
C GLY A 214 -9.04 -4.43 -12.73
N VAL A 215 -10.13 -4.13 -13.46
CA VAL A 215 -11.47 -4.65 -13.11
C VAL A 215 -11.49 -6.18 -13.19
N ASP A 216 -10.97 -6.75 -14.28
CA ASP A 216 -10.82 -8.21 -14.43
C ASP A 216 -9.83 -8.78 -13.40
N GLY A 217 -8.74 -8.07 -13.10
CA GLY A 217 -7.82 -8.46 -12.04
C GLY A 217 -8.46 -8.56 -10.65
N LEU A 218 -9.29 -7.59 -10.27
CA LEU A 218 -10.05 -7.62 -9.01
C LEU A 218 -11.12 -8.73 -9.02
N LEU A 219 -11.82 -8.93 -10.14
CA LEU A 219 -12.77 -10.04 -10.30
C LEU A 219 -12.10 -11.40 -10.09
N GLN A 220 -10.90 -11.60 -10.66
CA GLN A 220 -10.11 -12.82 -10.45
C GLN A 220 -9.73 -13.00 -8.98
N ALA A 221 -9.40 -11.91 -8.27
CA ALA A 221 -9.07 -11.96 -6.85
C ALA A 221 -10.27 -12.42 -6.00
N VAL A 222 -11.43 -11.78 -6.15
CA VAL A 222 -12.64 -12.16 -5.39
C VAL A 222 -13.22 -13.51 -5.83
N ALA A 223 -13.00 -13.92 -7.07
CA ALA A 223 -13.46 -15.22 -7.58
C ALA A 223 -12.85 -16.41 -6.81
N MET A 224 -11.70 -16.23 -6.16
CA MET A 224 -11.12 -17.25 -5.28
C MET A 224 -12.02 -17.59 -4.08
N TYR A 225 -12.84 -16.62 -3.63
CA TYR A 225 -13.75 -16.74 -2.50
C TYR A 225 -15.18 -17.09 -2.93
N LYS A 226 -15.39 -17.41 -4.21
CA LYS A 226 -16.74 -17.70 -4.71
C LYS A 226 -17.43 -18.84 -3.99
N SER A 227 -16.68 -19.84 -3.53
CA SER A 227 -17.23 -21.06 -2.89
C SER A 227 -16.50 -21.43 -1.60
N ARG A 228 -15.66 -20.54 -1.05
CA ARG A 228 -14.91 -20.76 0.20
C ARG A 228 -15.00 -19.51 1.05
N ASP A 229 -15.05 -19.69 2.37
CA ASP A 229 -14.93 -18.59 3.31
C ASP A 229 -13.45 -18.29 3.59
N PRO A 230 -13.11 -17.05 3.94
CA PRO A 230 -11.84 -16.71 4.59
C PRO A 230 -11.55 -17.62 5.78
N ARG A 231 -10.28 -17.89 6.04
CA ARG A 231 -9.82 -18.77 7.14
C ARG A 231 -9.47 -17.99 8.39
N THR A 232 -9.11 -16.72 8.24
CA THR A 232 -8.67 -15.82 9.31
C THR A 232 -9.39 -14.48 9.19
N THR A 233 -9.38 -13.70 10.27
CA THR A 233 -9.92 -12.34 10.27
C THR A 233 -9.21 -11.45 9.25
N ASP A 234 -7.88 -11.54 9.16
CA ASP A 234 -7.09 -10.78 8.20
C ASP A 234 -7.45 -11.14 6.73
N GLU A 235 -7.79 -12.41 6.46
CA GLU A 235 -8.24 -12.83 5.13
C GLU A 235 -9.68 -12.33 4.83
N GLU A 236 -10.51 -12.18 5.86
CA GLU A 236 -11.86 -11.58 5.76
C GLU A 236 -11.78 -10.08 5.48
N GLU A 237 -10.91 -9.37 6.19
CA GLU A 237 -10.62 -7.95 5.95
C GLU A 237 -10.06 -7.72 4.55
N MET A 238 -9.08 -8.52 4.12
CA MET A 238 -8.57 -8.47 2.75
C MET A 238 -9.70 -8.65 1.72
N LEU A 239 -10.62 -9.58 1.96
CA LEU A 239 -11.75 -9.82 1.06
C LEU A 239 -12.68 -8.60 0.99
N GLU A 240 -12.98 -7.97 2.12
CA GLU A 240 -13.76 -6.73 2.14
C GLU A 240 -13.06 -5.59 1.41
N ASN A 241 -11.75 -5.41 1.61
CA ASN A 241 -10.95 -4.42 0.89
C ASN A 241 -11.02 -4.62 -0.63
N LEU A 242 -10.99 -5.87 -1.10
CA LEU A 242 -11.15 -6.19 -2.53
C LEU A 242 -12.54 -5.82 -3.06
N PHE A 243 -13.60 -6.04 -2.28
CA PHE A 243 -14.95 -5.63 -2.67
C PHE A 243 -15.12 -4.11 -2.63
N ASP A 244 -14.49 -3.42 -1.69
CA ASP A 244 -14.48 -1.96 -1.64
C ASP A 244 -13.72 -1.38 -2.84
N CYS A 245 -12.59 -1.98 -3.23
CA CYS A 245 -11.91 -1.67 -4.48
C CYS A 245 -12.82 -1.86 -5.70
N LEU A 246 -13.56 -2.98 -5.78
CA LEU A 246 -14.53 -3.23 -6.85
C LEU A 246 -15.61 -2.15 -6.90
N CYS A 247 -16.19 -1.79 -5.76
CA CYS A 247 -17.22 -0.74 -5.69
C CYS A 247 -16.66 0.62 -6.14
N CYS A 248 -15.45 0.98 -5.70
CA CYS A 248 -14.76 2.20 -6.14
C CYS A 248 -14.56 2.22 -7.66
N VAL A 249 -14.02 1.14 -8.25
CA VAL A 249 -13.75 1.11 -9.69
C VAL A 249 -15.01 0.99 -10.52
N LEU A 250 -16.16 0.65 -9.93
CA LEU A 250 -17.45 0.65 -10.60
C LEU A 250 -18.11 2.03 -10.65
N MET A 251 -17.60 3.06 -9.95
CA MET A 251 -18.18 4.40 -10.05
C MET A 251 -18.09 5.00 -11.47
N PRO A 252 -16.95 4.91 -12.19
CA PRO A 252 -16.85 5.40 -13.57
C PRO A 252 -17.58 4.49 -14.58
N LEU A 253 -18.38 5.09 -15.48
CA LEU A 253 -19.15 4.36 -16.51
C LEU A 253 -18.29 3.43 -17.37
N GLY A 254 -17.10 3.89 -17.80
CA GLY A 254 -16.21 3.08 -18.63
C GLY A 254 -15.72 1.80 -17.95
N ASN A 255 -15.74 1.75 -16.62
CA ASN A 255 -15.37 0.55 -15.87
C ASN A 255 -16.57 -0.36 -15.63
N LYS A 256 -17.80 0.17 -15.54
CA LYS A 256 -19.01 -0.66 -15.56
C LYS A 256 -19.12 -1.48 -16.83
N GLU A 257 -18.79 -0.89 -17.98
CA GLU A 257 -18.68 -1.63 -19.24
C GLU A 257 -17.64 -2.75 -19.18
N ARG A 258 -16.47 -2.48 -18.59
CA ARG A 258 -15.40 -3.49 -18.42
C ARG A 258 -15.85 -4.62 -17.50
N PHE A 259 -16.56 -4.30 -16.42
CA PHE A 259 -17.11 -5.27 -15.48
C PHE A 259 -18.11 -6.22 -16.15
N VAL A 260 -19.05 -5.68 -16.94
CA VAL A 260 -20.01 -6.50 -17.70
C VAL A 260 -19.28 -7.38 -18.72
N LYS A 261 -18.29 -6.83 -19.45
CA LYS A 261 -17.49 -7.60 -20.42
C LYS A 261 -16.64 -8.71 -19.77
N ALA A 262 -16.23 -8.51 -18.51
CA ALA A 262 -15.45 -9.47 -17.75
C ALA A 262 -16.31 -10.46 -16.94
N GLU A 263 -17.60 -10.61 -17.30
CA GLU A 263 -18.55 -11.52 -16.64
C GLU A 263 -18.71 -11.26 -15.12
N GLY A 264 -18.53 -10.00 -14.71
CA GLY A 264 -18.63 -9.61 -13.30
C GLY A 264 -20.04 -9.83 -12.72
N VAL A 265 -21.08 -9.64 -13.54
CA VAL A 265 -22.48 -9.84 -13.12
C VAL A 265 -22.73 -11.31 -12.77
N GLU A 266 -22.23 -12.21 -13.60
CA GLU A 266 -22.31 -13.66 -13.45
C GLU A 266 -21.56 -14.11 -12.21
N LEU A 267 -20.34 -13.60 -12.00
CA LEU A 267 -19.55 -13.92 -10.82
C LEU A 267 -20.30 -13.49 -9.55
N MET A 268 -20.83 -12.27 -9.48
CA MET A 268 -21.56 -11.82 -8.29
C MET A 268 -22.80 -12.68 -8.01
N ILE A 269 -23.55 -13.09 -9.05
CA ILE A 269 -24.68 -14.01 -8.88
C ILE A 269 -24.21 -15.39 -8.37
N ILE A 270 -23.08 -15.89 -8.86
CA ILE A 270 -22.48 -17.15 -8.37
C ILE A 270 -22.15 -17.01 -6.88
N ILE A 271 -21.50 -15.93 -6.47
CA ILE A 271 -21.14 -15.66 -5.07
C ILE A 271 -22.41 -15.58 -4.19
N MET A 272 -23.43 -14.82 -4.63
CA MET A 272 -24.70 -14.70 -3.91
C MET A 272 -25.39 -16.06 -3.70
N LYS A 273 -25.34 -16.96 -4.68
CA LYS A 273 -25.97 -18.30 -4.56
C LYS A 273 -25.33 -19.17 -3.49
N GLN A 274 -24.08 -18.90 -3.11
CA GLN A 274 -23.35 -19.73 -2.14
C GLN A 274 -23.69 -19.36 -0.70
N LYS A 275 -24.27 -18.17 -0.46
CA LYS A 275 -24.68 -17.67 0.88
C LYS A 275 -23.53 -17.76 1.92
N LYS A 276 -22.33 -17.38 1.50
CA LYS A 276 -21.08 -17.37 2.28
C LYS A 276 -20.71 -15.94 2.72
N SER A 277 -19.58 -15.77 3.40
CA SER A 277 -18.98 -14.47 3.79
C SER A 277 -19.12 -13.37 2.73
N ALA A 278 -18.71 -13.66 1.48
CA ALA A 278 -18.77 -12.72 0.35
C ALA A 278 -20.20 -12.33 -0.13
N TYR A 279 -21.26 -12.88 0.46
CA TYR A 279 -22.64 -12.73 0.00
C TYR A 279 -23.10 -11.27 -0.04
N SER A 280 -22.95 -10.55 1.08
CA SER A 280 -23.40 -9.16 1.22
C SER A 280 -22.62 -8.24 0.27
N SER A 281 -21.32 -8.49 0.15
CA SER A 281 -20.39 -7.68 -0.65
C SER A 281 -20.62 -7.89 -2.15
N ALA A 282 -21.06 -9.08 -2.55
CA ALA A 282 -21.55 -9.33 -3.91
C ALA A 282 -22.84 -8.58 -4.26
N ILE A 283 -23.80 -8.50 -3.31
CA ILE A 283 -25.01 -7.69 -3.48
C ILE A 283 -24.66 -6.21 -3.63
N ARG A 284 -23.80 -5.70 -2.74
CA ARG A 284 -23.29 -4.32 -2.79
C ARG A 284 -22.61 -4.03 -4.15
N THR A 285 -21.76 -4.92 -4.62
CA THR A 285 -21.07 -4.77 -5.92
C THR A 285 -22.06 -4.70 -7.09
N LEU A 286 -23.11 -5.54 -7.09
CA LEU A 286 -24.16 -5.50 -8.11
C LEU A 286 -24.95 -4.19 -8.08
N ASP A 287 -25.24 -3.65 -6.90
CA ASP A 287 -25.91 -2.36 -6.77
C ASP A 287 -25.09 -1.23 -7.42
N PHE A 288 -23.78 -1.18 -7.15
CA PHE A 288 -22.86 -0.24 -7.82
C PHE A 288 -22.81 -0.47 -9.33
N ALA A 289 -22.73 -1.73 -9.79
CA ALA A 289 -22.67 -2.06 -11.20
C ALA A 289 -23.94 -1.64 -11.97
N MET A 290 -25.12 -1.82 -11.37
CA MET A 290 -26.42 -1.57 -12.01
C MET A 290 -26.91 -0.13 -11.86
N THR A 291 -26.47 0.60 -10.83
CA THR A 291 -26.91 1.97 -10.57
C THR A 291 -26.70 2.87 -11.78
N ARG A 292 -27.80 3.38 -12.36
CA ARG A 292 -27.79 4.27 -13.54
C ARG A 292 -27.02 3.69 -14.74
N PHE A 293 -27.00 2.36 -14.90
CA PHE A 293 -26.29 1.70 -16.00
C PHE A 293 -27.10 0.53 -16.58
N PRO A 294 -27.97 0.80 -17.58
CA PRO A 294 -28.87 -0.21 -18.17
C PRO A 294 -28.20 -1.50 -18.65
N PRO A 295 -27.00 -1.50 -19.28
CA PRO A 295 -26.39 -2.73 -19.75
C PRO A 295 -26.12 -3.77 -18.66
N ALA A 296 -25.77 -3.34 -17.43
CA ALA A 296 -25.61 -4.29 -16.32
C ALA A 296 -26.96 -4.82 -15.83
N CYS A 297 -28.01 -3.99 -15.81
CA CYS A 297 -29.37 -4.41 -15.45
C CYS A 297 -29.91 -5.45 -16.45
N GLU A 298 -29.76 -5.19 -17.74
CA GLU A 298 -30.15 -6.12 -18.81
C GLU A 298 -29.39 -7.43 -18.68
N ARG A 299 -28.06 -7.37 -18.51
CA ARG A 299 -27.24 -8.56 -18.32
C ARG A 299 -27.68 -9.36 -17.10
N PHE A 300 -27.96 -8.69 -15.98
CA PHE A 300 -28.43 -9.32 -14.74
C PHE A 300 -29.73 -10.11 -14.95
N VAL A 301 -30.67 -9.59 -15.74
CA VAL A 301 -31.91 -10.29 -16.10
C VAL A 301 -31.59 -11.48 -17.02
N ASP A 302 -30.78 -11.29 -18.05
CA ASP A 302 -30.41 -12.32 -19.03
C ASP A 302 -29.75 -13.54 -18.39
N VAL A 303 -28.92 -13.33 -17.36
CA VAL A 303 -28.24 -14.42 -16.64
C VAL A 303 -29.03 -14.93 -15.42
N LEU A 304 -30.35 -14.71 -15.42
CA LEU A 304 -31.30 -15.19 -14.41
C LEU A 304 -31.03 -14.67 -12.99
N GLY A 305 -30.50 -13.47 -12.86
CA GLY A 305 -30.18 -12.82 -11.58
C GLY A 305 -31.42 -12.56 -10.71
N LEU A 306 -32.59 -12.31 -11.33
CA LEU A 306 -33.85 -12.04 -10.61
C LEU A 306 -34.19 -13.14 -9.61
N LYS A 307 -34.01 -14.42 -9.96
CA LYS A 307 -34.27 -15.54 -9.06
C LYS A 307 -33.43 -15.46 -7.79
N THR A 308 -32.17 -15.04 -7.93
CA THR A 308 -31.23 -14.90 -6.80
C THR A 308 -31.55 -13.66 -5.96
N ALA A 309 -31.86 -12.52 -6.60
CA ALA A 309 -32.24 -11.30 -5.89
C ALA A 309 -33.56 -11.42 -5.11
N PHE A 310 -34.59 -12.02 -5.70
CA PHE A 310 -35.86 -12.22 -4.99
C PHE A 310 -35.72 -13.16 -3.79
N ALA A 311 -34.90 -14.20 -3.90
CA ALA A 311 -34.58 -15.06 -2.77
C ALA A 311 -33.88 -14.28 -1.64
N ALA A 312 -32.90 -13.45 -1.99
CA ALA A 312 -32.19 -12.58 -1.04
C ALA A 312 -33.13 -11.61 -0.31
N PHE A 313 -34.05 -10.97 -1.05
CA PHE A 313 -35.02 -10.02 -0.50
C PHE A 313 -36.01 -10.68 0.47
N MET A 314 -36.48 -11.89 0.14
CA MET A 314 -37.39 -12.63 1.02
C MET A 314 -36.70 -13.07 2.32
N ASP A 315 -35.46 -13.56 2.23
CA ASP A 315 -34.66 -13.95 3.40
C ASP A 315 -34.47 -12.75 4.36
N SER A 316 -34.21 -11.54 3.85
CA SER A 316 -34.08 -10.35 4.70
C SER A 316 -35.38 -9.97 5.42
N CYS A 317 -36.52 -10.06 4.73
CA CYS A 317 -37.82 -9.76 5.33
C CYS A 317 -38.21 -10.77 6.43
N GLU A 318 -37.74 -12.01 6.34
CA GLU A 318 -37.96 -13.02 7.39
C GLU A 318 -37.10 -12.75 8.63
N GLN A 319 -35.84 -12.32 8.44
CA GLN A 319 -34.96 -11.94 9.55
C GLN A 319 -35.44 -10.69 10.29
N GLU A 320 -35.98 -9.70 9.59
CA GLU A 320 -36.56 -8.50 10.22
C GLU A 320 -37.80 -8.81 11.07
N LYS A 321 -38.61 -9.79 10.67
CA LYS A 321 -39.79 -10.23 11.45
C LYS A 321 -39.44 -11.01 12.72
N GLN A 322 -38.21 -11.51 12.82
CA GLN A 322 -37.72 -12.29 13.96
C GLN A 322 -36.93 -11.44 14.98
N LYS A 323 -36.63 -10.17 14.65
CA LYS A 323 -36.07 -9.17 15.58
C LYS A 323 -37.18 -8.40 16.27
#